data_AF-A0A6C0LVD2-F1
#
_entry.id   AF-A0A6C0LVD2-F1
#
_cell.length_a   1.000
_cell.length_b   1.000
_cell.length_c   1.000
_cell.angle_alpha   90.00
_cell.angle_beta   90.00
_cell.angle_gamma   90.00
#
_symmetry.space_group_name_H-M   'P 1'
#
loop_
_entity.id
_entity.type
_entity.pdbx_description
1 polymer ?
#
loop_
_entity_poly.entity_id
_entity_poly.type
_entity_poly.pdbx_seq_one_letter_code
_entity_poly.pdbx_strand_id
1 'polypeptide(L)'
;MSDISYIELEKRYIELENRVKLLEDKIIQMHIKQLPPTEAIEVNDCYSSILKKIEIGKIYNKQVTELKRKRNNSFENMTMDAYITLTKSHVTSLTDIFTTKGFSPKKIRSVISRGLSPMDTRLVKYENYYNEGIAIDDIEILMKVLRRQGRPESEYEPFNIESIYTKLSNYGSVISNIETNLEIALQGSLIYLSCPDGGNYSFYYLSEITSGIRYWKLDCHLERLTTDITGYLLNYLIGCFREMYMDVFSDNIYRVDYHTKCQLTECDMEQLIKNIRVLNNPKLTNTLIKNIVKNNSTHTPTDVDKFNIRSNNTPSNTKLNHTTSDIASRLFDSISPTYRDIINI
;
A
#
# COMPACT_ATOMS: atom_id res chain seq x y z
N MET A 1 20.04 35.93 -24.81
CA MET A 1 19.27 34.70 -24.50
C MET A 1 18.99 34.05 -25.84
N SER A 2 19.49 32.83 -26.08
CA SER A 2 19.28 32.13 -27.34
C SER A 2 17.84 31.61 -27.39
N ASP A 3 17.05 32.09 -28.35
CA ASP A 3 15.72 31.54 -28.64
C ASP A 3 15.90 30.09 -29.12
N ILE A 4 15.64 29.14 -28.23
CA ILE A 4 15.52 27.73 -28.59
C ILE A 4 14.27 27.63 -29.46
N SER A 5 14.44 27.24 -30.72
CA SER A 5 13.28 27.10 -31.62
C SER A 5 12.32 26.04 -31.10
N TYR A 6 11.03 26.23 -31.35
CA TYR A 6 9.97 25.27 -31.00
C TYR A 6 10.30 23.83 -31.47
N ILE A 7 10.92 23.69 -32.64
CA ILE A 7 11.34 22.39 -33.21
C ILE A 7 12.39 21.71 -32.33
N GLU A 8 13.30 22.47 -31.70
CA GLU A 8 14.33 21.92 -30.82
C GLU A 8 13.75 21.50 -29.47
N LEU A 9 12.75 22.23 -28.96
CA LEU A 9 11.98 21.83 -27.78
C LEU A 9 11.21 20.53 -28.01
N GLU A 10 10.55 20.39 -29.16
CA GLU A 10 9.79 19.18 -29.52
C GLU A 10 10.70 17.95 -29.65
N LYS A 11 11.89 18.11 -30.26
CA LYS A 11 12.90 17.03 -30.31
C LYS A 11 13.38 16.62 -28.91
N ARG A 12 13.68 17.58 -28.04
CA ARG A 12 14.09 17.28 -26.65
C ARG A 12 12.98 16.60 -25.87
N TYR A 13 11.73 17.00 -26.08
CA TYR A 13 10.57 16.36 -25.46
C TYR A 13 10.46 14.88 -25.87
N ILE A 14 10.52 14.59 -27.17
CA ILE A 14 10.49 13.20 -27.69
C ILE A 14 11.67 12.37 -27.16
N GLU A 15 12.88 12.96 -27.08
CA GLU A 15 14.04 12.28 -26.50
C GLU A 15 13.82 11.95 -25.02
N LEU A 16 13.22 12.89 -24.26
CA LEU A 16 12.91 12.67 -22.84
C LEU A 16 11.88 11.56 -22.66
N GLU A 17 10.79 11.56 -23.43
CA GLU A 17 9.78 10.49 -23.39
C GLU A 17 10.39 9.11 -23.67
N ASN A 18 11.27 9.02 -24.67
CA ASN A 18 11.97 7.77 -24.97
C ASN A 18 12.92 7.32 -23.84
N ARG A 19 13.62 8.25 -23.20
CA ARG A 19 14.49 7.93 -22.04
C ARG A 19 13.67 7.50 -20.82
N VAL A 20 12.52 8.12 -20.57
CA VAL A 20 11.59 7.73 -19.51
C VAL A 20 11.09 6.30 -19.76
N LYS A 21 10.60 6.01 -20.97
CA LYS A 21 10.13 4.66 -21.34
C LYS A 21 11.22 3.60 -21.17
N LEU A 22 12.45 3.90 -21.60
CA LEU A 22 13.59 2.99 -21.42
C LEU A 22 13.93 2.74 -19.94
N LEU A 23 13.78 3.75 -19.08
CA LEU A 23 14.00 3.61 -17.65
C LEU A 23 12.88 2.81 -16.98
N GLU A 24 11.62 3.03 -17.37
CA GLU A 24 10.47 2.22 -16.92
C GLU A 24 10.68 0.74 -17.25
N ASP A 25 11.06 0.43 -18.49
CA ASP A 25 11.37 -0.94 -18.93
C ASP A 25 12.50 -1.56 -18.11
N LYS A 26 13.55 -0.79 -17.77
CA LYS A 26 14.64 -1.27 -16.91
C LYS A 26 14.20 -1.52 -15.48
N ILE A 27 13.35 -0.67 -14.90
CA ILE A 27 12.80 -0.84 -13.55
C ILE A 27 11.93 -2.08 -13.48
N ILE A 28 11.10 -2.31 -14.51
CA ILE A 28 10.30 -3.54 -14.68
C ILE A 28 11.21 -4.76 -14.65
N GLN A 29 12.26 -4.77 -15.48
CA GLN A 29 13.22 -5.89 -15.53
C GLN A 29 13.96 -6.11 -14.21
N MET A 30 14.27 -5.05 -13.46
CA MET A 30 14.91 -5.16 -12.14
C MET A 30 13.96 -5.75 -11.08
N HIS A 31 12.68 -5.36 -11.06
CA HIS A 31 11.70 -5.93 -10.13
C HIS A 31 11.40 -7.39 -10.46
N ILE A 32 11.39 -7.75 -11.74
CA ILE A 32 11.20 -9.12 -12.20
C ILE A 32 12.36 -10.04 -11.74
N LYS A 33 13.58 -9.52 -11.60
CA LYS A 33 14.73 -10.29 -11.08
C LYS A 33 14.63 -10.69 -9.60
N GLN A 34 13.67 -10.15 -8.85
CA GLN A 34 13.39 -10.59 -7.49
C GLN A 34 12.55 -11.88 -7.43
N LEU A 35 11.98 -12.31 -8.56
CA LEU A 35 11.39 -13.64 -8.71
C LEU A 35 12.50 -14.68 -8.98
N PRO A 36 12.30 -15.96 -8.61
CA PRO A 36 13.16 -17.03 -9.08
C PRO A 36 13.32 -16.95 -10.62
N PRO A 37 14.55 -17.00 -11.17
CA PRO A 37 14.82 -16.69 -12.58
C PRO A 37 13.98 -17.49 -13.59
N THR A 38 13.61 -18.73 -13.23
CA THR A 38 12.80 -19.63 -14.05
C THR A 38 11.33 -19.20 -14.12
N GLU A 39 10.76 -18.67 -13.03
CA GLU A 39 9.34 -18.28 -12.97
C GLU A 39 9.10 -16.95 -13.69
N ALA A 40 10.06 -16.02 -13.62
CA ALA A 40 10.00 -14.73 -14.30
C ALA A 40 9.94 -14.83 -15.84
N ILE A 41 10.72 -15.75 -16.42
CA ILE A 41 10.83 -15.90 -17.88
C ILE A 41 9.53 -16.50 -18.46
N GLU A 42 9.01 -17.56 -17.85
CA GLU A 42 7.79 -18.24 -18.33
C GLU A 42 6.54 -17.35 -18.25
N VAL A 43 6.45 -16.51 -17.22
CA VAL A 43 5.34 -15.57 -17.03
C VAL A 43 5.31 -14.51 -18.14
N ASN A 44 6.47 -13.94 -18.50
CA ASN A 44 6.57 -12.93 -19.55
C ASN A 44 6.26 -13.47 -20.96
N ASP A 45 6.72 -14.68 -21.28
CA ASP A 45 6.45 -15.30 -22.57
C ASP A 45 4.95 -15.60 -22.74
N CYS A 46 4.28 -15.98 -21.64
CA CYS A 46 2.83 -16.20 -21.63
C CYS A 46 2.06 -14.91 -21.97
N TYR A 47 2.38 -13.79 -21.32
CA TYR A 47 1.70 -12.51 -21.58
C TYR A 47 1.99 -11.96 -22.98
N SER A 48 3.24 -12.04 -23.42
CA SER A 48 3.67 -11.59 -24.75
C SER A 48 2.92 -12.36 -25.86
N SER A 49 2.73 -13.67 -25.68
CA SER A 49 1.94 -14.50 -26.59
C SER A 49 0.47 -14.07 -26.65
N ILE A 50 -0.16 -13.76 -25.51
CA ILE A 50 -1.55 -13.29 -25.45
C ILE A 50 -1.68 -11.92 -26.13
N LEU A 51 -0.79 -10.98 -25.83
CA LEU A 51 -0.79 -9.63 -26.43
C LEU A 51 -0.61 -9.70 -27.94
N LYS A 52 0.32 -10.52 -28.45
CA LYS A 52 0.50 -10.76 -29.89
C LYS A 52 -0.75 -11.33 -30.55
N LYS A 53 -1.48 -12.23 -29.88
CA LYS A 53 -2.77 -12.74 -30.39
C LYS A 53 -3.84 -11.65 -30.44
N ILE A 54 -3.88 -10.73 -29.47
CA ILE A 54 -4.77 -9.56 -29.49
C ILE A 54 -4.41 -8.64 -30.65
N GLU A 55 -3.12 -8.40 -30.86
CA GLU A 55 -2.57 -7.56 -31.92
C GLU A 55 -2.92 -8.08 -33.32
N ILE A 56 -2.70 -9.36 -33.59
CA ILE A 56 -2.96 -9.94 -34.92
C ILE A 56 -4.45 -10.28 -35.12
N GLY A 57 -5.15 -10.65 -34.04
CA GLY A 57 -6.52 -11.15 -34.10
C GLY A 57 -7.56 -10.07 -34.43
N LYS A 58 -8.50 -10.39 -35.33
CA LYS A 58 -9.72 -9.58 -35.55
C LYS A 58 -10.70 -9.69 -34.37
N ILE A 59 -10.77 -10.87 -33.74
CA ILE A 59 -11.57 -11.16 -32.55
C ILE A 59 -10.61 -11.25 -31.36
N TYR A 60 -10.78 -10.38 -30.36
CA TYR A 60 -9.85 -10.23 -29.23
C TYR A 60 -10.48 -10.42 -27.84
N ASN A 61 -11.82 -10.44 -27.72
CA ASN A 61 -12.50 -10.48 -26.41
C ASN A 61 -12.08 -11.70 -25.56
N LYS A 62 -11.87 -12.86 -26.20
CA LYS A 62 -11.42 -14.09 -25.52
C LYS A 62 -10.02 -13.91 -24.94
N GLN A 63 -9.10 -13.33 -25.72
CA GLN A 63 -7.71 -13.10 -25.32
C GLN A 63 -7.60 -12.02 -24.24
N VAL A 64 -8.42 -10.97 -24.31
CA VAL A 64 -8.51 -9.95 -23.25
C VAL A 64 -9.00 -10.57 -21.92
N THR A 65 -9.99 -11.45 -21.98
CA THR A 65 -10.48 -12.19 -20.81
C THR A 65 -9.42 -13.16 -20.27
N GLU A 66 -8.69 -13.82 -21.17
CA GLU A 66 -7.58 -14.71 -20.81
C GLU A 66 -6.44 -13.94 -20.14
N LEU A 67 -6.10 -12.75 -20.63
CA LEU A 67 -5.10 -11.86 -20.03
C LEU A 67 -5.49 -11.48 -18.61
N LYS A 68 -6.75 -11.04 -18.40
CA LYS A 68 -7.31 -10.74 -17.07
C LYS A 68 -7.14 -11.92 -16.11
N ARG A 69 -7.59 -13.10 -16.52
CA ARG A 69 -7.54 -14.32 -15.71
C ARG A 69 -6.10 -14.71 -15.36
N LYS A 70 -5.18 -14.63 -16.33
CA LYS A 70 -3.76 -14.93 -16.11
C LYS A 70 -3.14 -13.95 -15.12
N ARG A 71 -3.43 -12.66 -15.25
CA ARG A 71 -2.98 -11.63 -14.32
C ARG A 71 -3.45 -11.91 -12.90
N ASN A 72 -4.76 -12.10 -12.70
CA ASN A 72 -5.33 -12.42 -11.39
C ASN A 72 -4.67 -13.66 -10.77
N ASN A 73 -4.46 -14.72 -11.55
CA ASN A 73 -3.79 -15.94 -11.07
C ASN A 73 -2.32 -15.69 -10.67
N SER A 74 -1.65 -14.73 -11.29
CA SER A 74 -0.27 -14.36 -10.96
C SER A 74 -0.18 -13.41 -9.76
N PHE A 75 -1.27 -12.71 -9.39
CA PHE A 75 -1.25 -11.72 -8.31
C PHE A 75 -0.76 -12.33 -7.00
N GLU A 76 -1.28 -13.52 -6.67
CA GLU A 76 -0.89 -14.28 -5.51
C GLU A 76 0.59 -14.63 -5.46
N ASN A 77 1.35 -14.56 -6.55
CA ASN A 77 2.74 -15.02 -6.64
C ASN A 77 3.76 -13.91 -6.84
N MET A 78 3.34 -12.65 -6.75
CA MET A 78 4.25 -11.51 -6.87
C MET A 78 4.08 -10.50 -5.75
N THR A 79 5.00 -9.53 -5.70
CA THR A 79 4.82 -8.36 -4.87
C THR A 79 3.74 -7.47 -5.48
N MET A 80 3.05 -6.70 -4.64
CA MET A 80 2.06 -5.74 -5.11
C MET A 80 2.63 -4.70 -6.08
N ASP A 81 3.85 -4.20 -5.83
CA ASP A 81 4.51 -3.24 -6.73
C ASP A 81 4.83 -3.86 -8.09
N ALA A 82 5.30 -5.11 -8.11
CA ALA A 82 5.50 -5.85 -9.35
C ALA A 82 4.16 -6.07 -10.09
N TYR A 83 3.08 -6.34 -9.35
CA TYR A 83 1.74 -6.50 -9.93
C TYR A 83 1.19 -5.21 -10.55
N ILE A 84 1.30 -4.09 -9.83
CA ILE A 84 0.92 -2.76 -10.32
C ILE A 84 1.69 -2.44 -11.60
N THR A 85 2.99 -2.67 -11.57
CA THR A 85 3.91 -2.41 -12.68
C THR A 85 3.56 -3.26 -13.91
N LEU A 86 3.35 -4.57 -13.74
CA LEU A 86 2.89 -5.48 -14.79
C LEU A 86 1.54 -5.03 -15.38
N THR A 87 0.60 -4.67 -14.50
CA THR A 87 -0.75 -4.25 -14.88
C THR A 87 -0.70 -2.97 -15.72
N LYS A 88 0.10 -1.97 -15.31
CA LYS A 88 0.33 -0.74 -16.08
C LYS A 88 0.94 -1.02 -17.45
N SER A 89 1.98 -1.86 -17.52
CA SER A 89 2.60 -2.26 -18.79
C SER A 89 1.60 -2.91 -19.76
N HIS A 90 0.72 -3.77 -19.25
CA HIS A 90 -0.35 -4.37 -20.05
C HIS A 90 -1.40 -3.34 -20.51
N VAL A 91 -1.78 -2.38 -19.66
CA VAL A 91 -2.68 -1.28 -20.04
C VAL A 91 -2.09 -0.44 -21.17
N THR A 92 -0.81 -0.08 -21.08
CA THR A 92 -0.08 0.66 -22.13
C THR A 92 -0.05 -0.16 -23.43
N SER A 93 0.34 -1.44 -23.35
CA SER A 93 0.42 -2.33 -24.52
C SER A 93 -0.93 -2.49 -25.23
N LEU A 94 -2.02 -2.67 -24.47
CA LEU A 94 -3.36 -2.75 -25.05
C LEU A 94 -3.79 -1.43 -25.68
N THR A 95 -3.43 -0.30 -25.07
CA THR A 95 -3.70 1.04 -25.61
C THR A 95 -3.03 1.22 -26.97
N ASP A 96 -1.75 0.87 -27.08
CA ASP A 96 -0.97 0.94 -28.32
C ASP A 96 -1.56 0.02 -29.40
N ILE A 97 -1.84 -1.25 -29.05
CA ILE A 97 -2.41 -2.23 -29.97
C ILE A 97 -3.75 -1.74 -30.55
N PHE A 98 -4.66 -1.26 -29.69
CA PHE A 98 -5.98 -0.84 -30.16
C PHE A 98 -5.96 0.51 -30.86
N THR A 99 -5.00 1.37 -30.56
CA THR A 99 -4.74 2.61 -31.31
C THR A 99 -4.28 2.28 -32.74
N THR A 100 -3.31 1.36 -32.91
CA THR A 100 -2.86 0.89 -34.24
C THR A 100 -3.97 0.21 -35.03
N LYS A 101 -4.91 -0.47 -34.35
CA LYS A 101 -6.12 -1.03 -34.97
C LYS A 101 -7.19 0.02 -35.33
N GLY A 102 -6.95 1.30 -35.08
CA GLY A 102 -7.86 2.40 -35.40
C GLY A 102 -9.09 2.48 -34.50
N PHE A 103 -9.02 2.02 -33.25
CA PHE A 103 -10.14 2.14 -32.32
C PHE A 103 -10.23 3.57 -31.76
N SER A 104 -11.45 4.10 -31.63
CA SER A 104 -11.68 5.36 -30.92
C SER A 104 -11.25 5.25 -29.44
N PRO A 105 -10.79 6.33 -28.78
CA PRO A 105 -10.41 6.32 -27.37
C PRO A 105 -11.48 5.73 -26.44
N LYS A 106 -12.76 6.06 -26.66
CA LYS A 106 -13.89 5.49 -25.88
C LYS A 106 -13.97 3.96 -25.96
N LYS A 107 -13.73 3.41 -27.15
CA LYS A 107 -13.72 1.96 -27.38
C LYS A 107 -12.49 1.31 -26.74
N ILE A 108 -11.32 1.94 -26.85
CA ILE A 108 -10.10 1.47 -26.18
C ILE A 108 -10.34 1.33 -24.68
N ARG A 109 -10.83 2.41 -24.03
CA ARG A 109 -11.18 2.41 -22.61
C ARG A 109 -12.13 1.29 -22.23
N SER A 110 -13.21 1.12 -22.98
CA SER A 110 -14.21 0.07 -22.73
C SER A 110 -13.63 -1.35 -22.90
N VAL A 111 -12.73 -1.55 -23.86
CA VAL A 111 -12.08 -2.87 -24.05
C VAL A 111 -11.09 -3.16 -22.93
N ILE A 112 -10.26 -2.18 -22.55
CA ILE A 112 -9.27 -2.33 -21.48
C ILE A 112 -9.97 -2.56 -20.13
N SER A 113 -11.01 -1.79 -19.80
CA SER A 113 -11.77 -1.96 -18.55
C SER A 113 -12.33 -3.39 -18.41
N ARG A 114 -12.85 -3.99 -19.50
CA ARG A 114 -13.29 -5.39 -19.49
C ARG A 114 -12.16 -6.40 -19.28
N GLY A 115 -10.92 -6.01 -19.62
CA GLY A 115 -9.71 -6.79 -19.39
C GLY A 115 -9.12 -6.63 -17.98
N LEU A 116 -9.64 -5.73 -17.14
CA LEU A 116 -9.18 -5.48 -15.78
C LEU A 116 -10.15 -6.11 -14.78
N SER A 117 -9.63 -6.63 -13.67
CA SER A 117 -10.44 -6.89 -12.47
C SER A 117 -10.70 -5.56 -11.73
N PRO A 118 -11.71 -5.46 -10.86
CA PRO A 118 -11.90 -4.27 -10.04
C PRO A 118 -10.65 -3.92 -9.23
N MET A 119 -9.95 -4.93 -8.71
CA MET A 119 -8.65 -4.75 -8.04
C MET A 119 -7.58 -4.17 -8.99
N ASP A 120 -7.47 -4.67 -10.22
CA ASP A 120 -6.55 -4.12 -11.22
C ASP A 120 -6.86 -2.64 -11.48
N THR A 121 -8.13 -2.33 -11.77
CA THR A 121 -8.61 -0.98 -12.07
C THR A 121 -8.25 -0.03 -10.93
N ARG A 122 -8.41 -0.50 -9.69
CA ARG A 122 -8.13 0.27 -8.48
C ARG A 122 -6.63 0.50 -8.26
N LEU A 123 -5.83 -0.56 -8.32
CA LEU A 123 -4.38 -0.51 -8.10
C LEU A 123 -3.65 0.35 -9.12
N VAL A 124 -4.15 0.41 -10.37
CA VAL A 124 -3.56 1.26 -11.42
C VAL A 124 -4.32 2.58 -11.64
N LYS A 125 -5.35 2.87 -10.84
CA LYS A 125 -6.22 4.06 -10.96
C LYS A 125 -6.72 4.29 -12.39
N TYR A 126 -7.16 3.21 -13.05
CA TYR A 126 -7.57 3.28 -14.46
C TYR A 126 -8.98 3.84 -14.61
N GLU A 127 -9.10 4.99 -15.27
CA GLU A 127 -10.39 5.61 -15.62
C GLU A 127 -11.29 5.82 -14.39
N ASN A 128 -12.57 5.48 -14.49
CA ASN A 128 -13.56 5.60 -13.43
C ASN A 128 -13.42 4.49 -12.38
N TYR A 129 -12.20 4.20 -11.95
CA TYR A 129 -11.86 3.15 -10.98
C TYR A 129 -12.68 3.25 -9.69
N TYR A 130 -13.12 4.47 -9.37
CA TYR A 130 -13.90 4.80 -8.19
C TYR A 130 -15.34 4.27 -8.23
N ASN A 131 -15.85 3.87 -9.39
CA ASN A 131 -17.19 3.32 -9.55
C ASN A 131 -17.26 1.79 -9.41
N GLU A 132 -16.12 1.09 -9.51
CA GLU A 132 -16.09 -0.37 -9.46
C GLU A 132 -15.94 -0.85 -8.01
N GLY A 133 -16.84 -1.74 -7.56
CA GLY A 133 -16.74 -2.42 -6.27
C GLY A 133 -15.72 -3.55 -6.31
N ILE A 134 -14.94 -3.71 -5.25
CA ILE A 134 -13.98 -4.80 -5.09
C ILE A 134 -14.70 -5.97 -4.42
N ALA A 135 -14.60 -7.17 -4.99
CA ALA A 135 -15.18 -8.36 -4.39
C ALA A 135 -14.41 -8.77 -3.12
N ILE A 136 -15.10 -9.39 -2.16
CA ILE A 136 -14.48 -9.85 -0.90
C ILE A 136 -13.32 -10.81 -1.19
N ASP A 137 -13.48 -11.75 -2.12
CA ASP A 137 -12.42 -12.68 -2.54
C ASP A 137 -11.16 -11.96 -3.05
N ASP A 138 -11.31 -10.84 -3.77
CA ASP A 138 -10.16 -10.05 -4.25
C ASP A 138 -9.44 -9.36 -3.07
N ILE A 139 -10.18 -8.90 -2.06
CA ILE A 139 -9.61 -8.35 -0.81
C ILE A 139 -8.84 -9.45 -0.08
N GLU A 140 -9.40 -10.65 0.05
CA GLU A 140 -8.74 -11.77 0.72
C GLU A 140 -7.43 -12.17 0.02
N ILE A 141 -7.42 -12.17 -1.32
CA ILE A 141 -6.21 -12.39 -2.12
C ILE A 141 -5.16 -11.32 -1.83
N LEU A 142 -5.53 -10.03 -1.83
CA LEU A 142 -4.61 -8.94 -1.47
C LEU A 142 -4.05 -9.16 -0.06
N MET A 143 -4.90 -9.46 0.93
CA MET A 143 -4.44 -9.67 2.30
C MET A 143 -3.50 -10.88 2.43
N LYS A 144 -3.70 -11.93 1.64
CA LYS A 144 -2.78 -13.08 1.55
C LYS A 144 -1.42 -12.67 0.98
N VAL A 145 -1.41 -11.86 -0.08
CA VAL A 145 -0.17 -11.31 -0.67
C VAL A 145 0.58 -10.47 0.36
N LEU A 146 -0.11 -9.54 1.02
CA LEU A 146 0.49 -8.67 2.04
C LEU A 146 1.05 -9.47 3.22
N ARG A 147 0.32 -10.48 3.72
CA ARG A 147 0.82 -11.37 4.78
C ARG A 147 2.08 -12.11 4.37
N ARG A 148 2.17 -12.59 3.13
CA ARG A 148 3.40 -13.25 2.65
C ARG A 148 4.56 -12.26 2.60
N GLN A 149 4.34 -11.05 2.10
CA GLN A 149 5.37 -10.01 2.03
C GLN A 149 5.78 -9.46 3.40
N GLY A 150 4.85 -9.49 4.37
CA GLY A 150 5.11 -9.03 5.73
C GLY A 150 6.00 -9.98 6.53
N ARG A 151 6.05 -11.27 6.14
CA ARG A 151 6.90 -12.27 6.80
C ARG A 151 8.38 -11.93 6.58
N PRO A 152 9.19 -11.94 7.64
CA PRO A 152 10.62 -11.77 7.50
C PRO A 152 11.22 -12.97 6.74
N GLU A 153 12.31 -12.75 6.01
CA GLU A 153 13.04 -13.79 5.27
C GLU A 153 13.68 -14.80 6.22
N SER A 154 13.99 -14.35 7.43
CA SER A 154 14.50 -15.16 8.53
C SER A 154 13.63 -15.00 9.78
N GLU A 155 13.73 -15.91 10.74
CA GLU A 155 12.97 -15.82 11.99
C GLU A 155 13.28 -14.52 12.78
N TYR A 156 14.47 -13.93 12.58
CA TYR A 156 14.93 -12.75 13.30
C TYR A 156 15.57 -11.72 12.36
N GLU A 157 14.94 -10.57 12.22
CA GLU A 157 15.49 -9.43 11.48
C GLU A 157 15.65 -8.21 12.41
N PRO A 158 16.83 -7.55 12.40
CA PRO A 158 17.01 -6.31 13.13
C PRO A 158 15.91 -5.31 12.81
N PHE A 159 15.37 -4.69 13.85
CA PHE A 159 14.27 -3.76 13.78
C PHE A 159 14.60 -2.59 12.86
N ASN A 160 13.74 -2.37 11.87
CA ASN A 160 13.83 -1.27 10.94
C ASN A 160 12.46 -0.62 10.78
N ILE A 161 12.30 0.60 11.31
CA ILE A 161 11.04 1.34 11.24
C ILE A 161 10.63 1.65 9.80
N GLU A 162 11.59 1.88 8.90
CA GLU A 162 11.30 2.17 7.48
C GLU A 162 10.69 0.95 6.76
N SER A 163 11.06 -0.26 7.18
CA SER A 163 10.43 -1.50 6.68
C SER A 163 8.97 -1.57 7.11
N ILE A 164 8.67 -1.21 8.36
CA ILE A 164 7.29 -1.14 8.88
C ILE A 164 6.49 -0.09 8.10
N TYR A 165 7.06 1.10 7.86
CA TYR A 165 6.44 2.14 7.04
C TYR A 165 6.10 1.65 5.65
N THR A 166 7.03 0.97 4.98
CA THR A 166 6.80 0.40 3.63
C THR A 166 5.69 -0.65 3.65
N LYS A 167 5.65 -1.52 4.67
CA LYS A 167 4.60 -2.54 4.85
C LYS A 167 3.23 -1.94 5.15
N LEU A 168 3.16 -0.72 5.68
CA LEU A 168 1.90 -0.01 5.98
C LEU A 168 1.48 0.97 4.87
N SER A 169 2.40 1.46 4.06
CA SER A 169 2.15 2.44 2.98
C SER A 169 1.68 1.77 1.69
N ASN A 170 0.57 1.04 1.76
CA ASN A 170 0.00 0.42 0.59
C ASN A 170 -1.54 0.31 0.61
N TYR A 171 -2.09 -0.24 -0.47
CA TYR A 171 -3.53 -0.34 -0.67
C TYR A 171 -4.27 -1.18 0.39
N GLY A 172 -3.59 -2.09 1.07
CA GLY A 172 -4.15 -2.82 2.21
C GLY A 172 -4.58 -1.90 3.36
N SER A 173 -3.85 -0.82 3.61
CA SER A 173 -4.19 0.18 4.63
C SER A 173 -5.37 1.07 4.26
N VAL A 174 -5.74 1.10 2.97
CA VAL A 174 -6.94 1.76 2.48
C VAL A 174 -8.17 0.90 2.74
N ILE A 175 -8.11 -0.39 2.42
CA ILE A 175 -9.30 -1.25 2.34
C ILE A 175 -9.50 -2.20 3.51
N SER A 176 -8.52 -2.32 4.39
CA SER A 176 -8.58 -3.17 5.57
C SER A 176 -8.46 -2.34 6.84
N ASN A 177 -8.89 -2.92 7.96
CA ASN A 177 -8.76 -2.26 9.26
C ASN A 177 -7.29 -2.11 9.67
N ILE A 178 -7.02 -1.09 10.46
CA ILE A 178 -5.65 -0.77 10.89
C ILE A 178 -5.01 -1.88 11.72
N GLU A 179 -5.81 -2.60 12.51
CA GLU A 179 -5.34 -3.74 13.31
C GLU A 179 -4.70 -4.82 12.43
N THR A 180 -5.37 -5.26 11.38
CA THR A 180 -4.86 -6.28 10.46
C THR A 180 -3.58 -5.81 9.76
N ASN A 181 -3.52 -4.53 9.37
CA ASN A 181 -2.33 -3.97 8.72
C ASN A 181 -1.14 -3.91 9.69
N LEU A 182 -1.37 -3.52 10.94
CA LEU A 182 -0.35 -3.53 12.00
C LEU A 182 0.11 -4.96 12.32
N GLU A 183 -0.79 -5.93 12.38
CA GLU A 183 -0.46 -7.34 12.59
C GLU A 183 0.49 -7.88 11.51
N ILE A 184 0.31 -7.47 10.26
CA ILE A 184 1.17 -7.86 9.14
C ILE A 184 2.53 -7.15 9.25
N ALA A 185 2.52 -5.86 9.55
CA ALA A 185 3.73 -5.05 9.51
C ALA A 185 4.69 -5.30 10.69
N LEU A 186 4.17 -5.66 11.87
CA LEU A 186 4.94 -5.78 13.11
C LEU A 186 5.56 -7.18 13.36
N GLN A 187 5.42 -8.12 12.42
CA GLN A 187 5.98 -9.48 12.57
C GLN A 187 7.52 -9.48 12.54
N GLY A 188 8.14 -10.28 13.40
CA GLY A 188 9.56 -10.69 13.31
C GLY A 188 10.60 -9.82 14.02
N SER A 189 10.32 -8.53 14.27
CA SER A 189 11.33 -7.61 14.85
C SER A 189 11.03 -7.12 16.26
N LEU A 190 9.85 -7.42 16.78
CA LEU A 190 9.38 -7.05 18.11
C LEU A 190 8.96 -8.29 18.87
N ILE A 191 9.35 -8.38 20.13
CA ILE A 191 8.99 -9.48 21.02
C ILE A 191 8.41 -8.96 22.33
N TYR A 192 7.65 -9.83 22.97
CA TYR A 192 7.14 -9.67 24.32
C TYR A 192 7.77 -10.74 25.23
N LEU A 193 8.38 -10.32 26.33
CA LEU A 193 8.77 -11.22 27.42
C LEU A 193 7.74 -11.18 28.54
N SER A 194 7.24 -12.36 28.91
CA SER A 194 6.36 -12.49 30.07
C SER A 194 7.15 -12.28 31.36
N CYS A 195 6.76 -11.30 32.17
CA CYS A 195 7.34 -11.09 33.49
C CYS A 195 6.65 -12.01 34.52
N PRO A 196 7.42 -12.88 35.23
CA PRO A 196 6.85 -13.80 36.22
C PRO A 196 6.18 -13.09 37.41
N ASP A 197 6.67 -11.91 37.79
CA ASP A 197 6.25 -11.21 39.01
C ASP A 197 5.09 -10.22 38.78
N GLY A 198 4.41 -10.28 37.63
CA GLY A 198 3.33 -9.33 37.30
C GLY A 198 3.81 -7.88 37.11
N GLY A 199 5.12 -7.67 36.94
CA GLY A 199 5.72 -6.37 36.66
C GLY A 199 5.33 -5.80 35.28
N ASN A 200 5.72 -4.54 35.04
CA ASN A 200 5.46 -3.81 33.79
C ASN A 200 5.84 -4.63 32.55
N TYR A 201 5.03 -4.52 31.48
CA TYR A 201 5.28 -5.15 30.19
C TYR A 201 6.73 -4.92 29.72
N SER A 202 7.39 -6.00 29.27
CA SER A 202 8.75 -5.95 28.75
C SER A 202 8.75 -6.26 27.26
N PHE A 203 8.49 -5.24 26.44
CA PHE A 203 8.65 -5.35 25.00
C PHE A 203 10.10 -5.05 24.60
N TYR A 204 10.59 -5.77 23.60
CA TYR A 204 11.92 -5.57 23.06
C TYR A 204 11.87 -5.52 21.54
N TYR A 205 12.81 -4.77 20.97
CA TYR A 205 13.10 -4.84 19.55
C TYR A 205 14.50 -5.40 19.34
N LEU A 206 14.68 -6.18 18.26
CA LEU A 206 15.99 -6.73 17.92
C LEU A 206 16.86 -5.61 17.37
N SER A 207 17.95 -5.26 18.05
CA SER A 207 18.81 -4.16 17.56
C SER A 207 19.85 -4.60 16.57
N GLU A 208 20.44 -5.79 16.79
CA GLU A 208 21.48 -6.34 15.92
C GLU A 208 21.67 -7.84 16.18
N ILE A 209 22.31 -8.52 15.22
CA ILE A 209 22.77 -9.90 15.34
C ILE A 209 24.28 -9.91 15.05
N THR A 210 25.09 -10.38 16.00
CA THR A 210 26.57 -10.45 15.83
C THR A 210 27.06 -11.84 16.20
N SER A 211 27.71 -12.52 15.26
CA SER A 211 28.22 -13.88 15.47
C SER A 211 27.15 -14.88 15.95
N GLY A 212 25.91 -14.73 15.47
CA GLY A 212 24.76 -15.55 15.88
C GLY A 212 24.12 -15.15 17.23
N ILE A 213 24.67 -14.16 17.94
CA ILE A 213 24.11 -13.62 19.17
C ILE A 213 23.11 -12.51 18.84
N ARG A 214 21.91 -12.57 19.43
CA ARG A 214 20.81 -11.61 19.24
C ARG A 214 20.81 -10.58 20.38
N TYR A 215 20.89 -9.30 20.02
CA TYR A 215 20.91 -8.20 20.99
C TYR A 215 19.56 -7.49 21.00
N TRP A 216 18.87 -7.55 22.13
CA TRP A 216 17.52 -7.03 22.33
C TRP A 216 17.55 -5.75 23.14
N LYS A 217 16.85 -4.72 22.65
CA LYS A 217 16.70 -3.43 23.32
C LYS A 217 15.29 -3.24 23.88
N LEU A 218 15.22 -2.94 25.18
CA LEU A 218 13.98 -2.70 25.93
C LEU A 218 13.28 -1.45 25.42
N ASP A 219 12.00 -1.60 25.09
CA ASP A 219 11.04 -0.52 24.91
C ASP A 219 9.79 -0.85 25.72
N CYS A 220 9.83 -0.56 27.03
CA CYS A 220 8.83 -1.00 28.01
C CYS A 220 7.38 -0.61 27.67
N HIS A 221 7.17 0.42 26.86
CA HIS A 221 5.83 0.94 26.58
C HIS A 221 5.50 1.08 25.09
N LEU A 222 6.45 0.80 24.19
CA LEU A 222 6.29 1.01 22.74
C LEU A 222 5.79 2.42 22.40
N GLU A 223 5.99 3.41 23.28
CA GLU A 223 5.41 4.76 23.14
C GLU A 223 6.03 5.48 21.94
N ARG A 224 7.35 5.40 21.83
CA ARG A 224 8.08 5.99 20.71
C ARG A 224 7.68 5.31 19.41
N LEU A 225 7.71 3.98 19.37
CA LEU A 225 7.28 3.20 18.20
C LEU A 225 5.85 3.59 17.78
N THR A 226 4.92 3.65 18.74
CA THR A 226 3.53 4.03 18.48
C THR A 226 3.45 5.43 17.90
N THR A 227 4.19 6.38 18.48
CA THR A 227 4.21 7.78 18.02
C THR A 227 4.74 7.88 16.59
N ASP A 228 5.84 7.19 16.30
CA ASP A 228 6.50 7.16 14.99
C ASP A 228 5.56 6.56 13.93
N ILE A 229 5.00 5.37 14.19
CA ILE A 229 4.01 4.72 13.30
C ILE A 229 2.78 5.59 13.10
N THR A 230 2.22 6.14 14.18
CA THR A 230 0.99 6.96 14.11
C THR A 230 1.22 8.20 13.27
N GLY A 231 2.30 8.95 13.52
CA GLY A 231 2.60 10.18 12.80
C GLY A 231 2.79 9.92 11.30
N TYR A 232 3.54 8.88 10.95
CA TYR A 232 3.78 8.51 9.56
C TYR A 232 2.49 8.04 8.87
N LEU A 233 1.80 7.06 9.46
CA LEU A 233 0.65 6.42 8.82
C LEU A 233 -0.55 7.37 8.73
N LEU A 234 -0.76 8.22 9.73
CA LEU A 234 -1.83 9.23 9.68
C LEU A 234 -1.64 10.18 8.49
N ASN A 235 -0.39 10.60 8.20
CA ASN A 235 -0.09 11.40 7.02
C ASN A 235 -0.36 10.65 5.71
N TYR A 236 0.05 9.38 5.64
CA TYR A 236 -0.20 8.53 4.47
C TYR A 236 -1.69 8.38 4.18
N LEU A 237 -2.50 7.99 5.18
CA LEU A 237 -3.94 7.76 5.01
C LEU A 237 -4.70 9.03 4.63
N ILE A 238 -4.34 10.17 5.22
CA ILE A 238 -4.92 11.47 4.84
C ILE A 238 -4.56 11.81 3.38
N GLY A 239 -3.33 11.55 2.95
CA GLY A 239 -2.90 11.71 1.56
C GLY A 239 -3.75 10.87 0.60
N CYS A 240 -3.92 9.58 0.91
CA CYS A 240 -4.77 8.68 0.11
C CYS A 240 -6.23 9.17 0.06
N PHE A 241 -6.79 9.59 1.19
CA PHE A 241 -8.16 10.11 1.24
C PHE A 241 -8.33 11.32 0.31
N ARG A 242 -7.43 12.31 0.41
CA ARG A 242 -7.49 13.53 -0.39
C ARG A 242 -7.34 13.25 -1.88
N GLU A 243 -6.45 12.33 -2.23
CA GLU A 243 -6.26 11.93 -3.63
C GLU A 243 -7.53 11.28 -4.19
N MET A 244 -8.12 10.32 -3.46
CA MET A 244 -9.37 9.67 -3.85
C MET A 244 -10.55 10.65 -3.92
N TYR A 245 -10.64 11.58 -2.97
CA TYR A 245 -11.67 12.62 -2.95
C TYR A 245 -11.53 13.55 -4.17
N MET A 246 -10.30 13.98 -4.48
CA MET A 246 -9.98 14.78 -5.67
C MET A 246 -10.32 14.03 -6.96
N ASP A 247 -10.05 12.73 -7.04
CA ASP A 247 -10.38 11.93 -8.23
C ASP A 247 -11.89 11.84 -8.49
N VAL A 248 -12.72 11.87 -7.44
CA VAL A 248 -14.19 11.82 -7.54
C VAL A 248 -14.80 13.21 -7.79
N PHE A 249 -14.29 14.25 -7.14
CA PHE A 249 -14.93 15.56 -7.10
C PHE A 249 -14.14 16.70 -7.78
N SER A 250 -12.88 16.45 -8.15
CA SER A 250 -11.96 17.45 -8.72
C SER A 250 -11.66 18.65 -7.82
N ASP A 251 -11.93 18.54 -6.52
CA ASP A 251 -11.50 19.45 -5.45
C ASP A 251 -11.41 18.70 -4.12
N ASN A 252 -10.97 19.35 -3.04
CA ASN A 252 -11.02 18.84 -1.66
C ASN A 252 -11.96 19.66 -0.76
N ILE A 253 -13.09 20.12 -1.32
CA ILE A 253 -14.12 20.85 -0.58
C ILE A 253 -15.10 19.85 0.01
N TYR A 254 -15.33 19.86 1.32
CA TYR A 254 -16.24 18.91 1.97
C TYR A 254 -17.67 18.97 1.40
N ARG A 255 -18.26 17.79 1.17
CA ARG A 255 -19.66 17.60 0.76
C ARG A 255 -20.33 16.65 1.74
N VAL A 256 -21.54 16.98 2.19
CA VAL A 256 -22.25 16.15 3.20
C VAL A 256 -22.63 14.77 2.68
N ASP A 257 -22.92 14.66 1.39
CA ASP A 257 -23.39 13.45 0.71
C ASP A 257 -22.28 12.63 0.06
N TYR A 258 -21.00 13.00 0.27
CA TYR A 258 -19.87 12.41 -0.46
C TYR A 258 -19.81 10.89 -0.32
N HIS A 259 -20.12 10.35 0.87
CA HIS A 259 -20.07 8.93 1.21
C HIS A 259 -21.01 8.06 0.37
N THR A 260 -22.02 8.63 -0.29
CA THR A 260 -22.98 7.88 -1.12
C THR A 260 -22.71 8.01 -2.63
N LYS A 261 -21.63 8.69 -3.02
CA LYS A 261 -21.43 9.10 -4.41
C LYS A 261 -21.05 7.94 -5.33
N CYS A 262 -20.14 7.08 -4.88
CA CYS A 262 -19.65 5.91 -5.61
C CYS A 262 -19.10 4.86 -4.64
N GLN A 263 -18.70 3.71 -5.18
CA GLN A 263 -18.18 2.60 -4.38
C GLN A 263 -16.90 2.96 -3.61
N LEU A 264 -16.01 3.77 -4.21
CA LEU A 264 -14.80 4.24 -3.54
C LEU A 264 -15.12 5.10 -2.31
N THR A 265 -16.09 6.02 -2.42
CA THR A 265 -16.47 6.88 -1.29
C THR A 265 -17.20 6.11 -0.18
N GLU A 266 -18.02 5.13 -0.57
CA GLU A 266 -18.84 4.34 0.35
C GLU A 266 -18.01 3.32 1.14
N CYS A 267 -17.02 2.70 0.49
CA CYS A 267 -16.25 1.60 1.08
C CYS A 267 -14.86 2.06 1.54
N ASP A 268 -13.99 2.42 0.61
CA ASP A 268 -12.57 2.64 0.87
C ASP A 268 -12.31 3.91 1.68
N MET A 269 -12.96 5.02 1.32
CA MET A 269 -12.79 6.28 2.03
C MET A 269 -13.38 6.21 3.44
N GLU A 270 -14.49 5.50 3.62
CA GLU A 270 -15.06 5.23 4.93
C GLU A 270 -14.12 4.35 5.79
N GLN A 271 -13.47 3.36 5.18
CA GLN A 271 -12.46 2.55 5.87
C GLN A 271 -11.21 3.37 6.25
N LEU A 272 -10.76 4.28 5.37
CA LEU A 272 -9.70 5.24 5.69
C LEU A 272 -10.06 6.12 6.88
N ILE A 273 -11.28 6.66 6.92
CA ILE A 273 -11.76 7.46 8.04
C ILE A 273 -11.74 6.66 9.34
N LYS A 274 -12.22 5.41 9.33
CA LYS A 274 -12.15 4.51 10.50
C LYS A 274 -10.72 4.30 10.97
N ASN A 275 -9.78 4.05 10.05
CA ASN A 275 -8.37 3.86 10.39
C ASN A 275 -7.75 5.15 10.95
N ILE A 276 -8.05 6.30 10.36
CA ILE A 276 -7.61 7.63 10.83
C ILE A 276 -8.12 7.90 12.25
N ARG A 277 -9.38 7.59 12.55
CA ARG A 277 -9.96 7.73 13.90
C ARG A 277 -9.21 6.94 14.95
N VAL A 278 -8.90 5.68 14.65
CA VAL A 278 -8.13 4.82 15.56
C VAL A 278 -6.75 5.42 15.79
N LEU A 279 -6.03 5.76 14.72
CA LEU A 279 -4.69 6.36 14.80
C LEU A 279 -4.67 7.69 15.55
N ASN A 280 -5.72 8.50 15.42
CA ASN A 280 -5.84 9.77 16.14
C ASN A 280 -6.09 9.61 17.67
N ASN A 281 -6.22 8.38 18.16
CA ASN A 281 -6.30 8.08 19.58
C ASN A 281 -5.02 7.33 20.03
N PRO A 282 -3.97 8.04 20.50
CA PRO A 282 -2.69 7.43 20.85
C PRO A 282 -2.79 6.31 21.90
N LYS A 283 -3.72 6.44 22.86
CA LYS A 283 -3.93 5.41 23.89
C LYS A 283 -4.50 4.14 23.28
N LEU A 284 -5.49 4.27 22.40
CA LEU A 284 -6.08 3.14 21.70
C LEU A 284 -5.03 2.48 20.78
N THR A 285 -4.32 3.26 19.97
CA THR A 285 -3.27 2.75 19.07
C THR A 285 -2.14 2.05 19.83
N ASN A 286 -1.67 2.64 20.94
CA ASN A 286 -0.63 2.02 21.77
C ASN A 286 -1.11 0.69 22.37
N THR A 287 -2.35 0.64 22.86
CA THR A 287 -2.96 -0.59 23.38
C THR A 287 -3.06 -1.65 22.28
N LEU A 288 -3.47 -1.24 21.08
CA LEU A 288 -3.57 -2.13 19.92
C LEU A 288 -2.21 -2.73 19.55
N ILE A 289 -1.18 -1.90 19.39
CA ILE A 289 0.19 -2.35 19.06
C ILE A 289 0.72 -3.31 20.15
N LYS A 290 0.54 -2.97 21.44
CA LYS A 290 0.94 -3.83 22.55
C LYS A 290 0.26 -5.19 22.51
N ASN A 291 -1.04 -5.22 22.25
CA ASN A 291 -1.80 -6.46 22.15
C ASN A 291 -1.34 -7.31 20.97
N ILE A 292 -1.10 -6.70 19.81
CA ILE A 292 -0.58 -7.38 18.61
C ILE A 292 0.77 -8.04 18.93
N VAL A 293 1.73 -7.29 19.48
CA VAL A 293 3.06 -7.84 19.81
C VAL A 293 2.96 -8.92 20.88
N LYS A 294 2.12 -8.74 21.90
CA LYS A 294 1.92 -9.74 22.96
C LYS A 294 1.34 -11.04 22.41
N ASN A 295 0.32 -10.95 21.57
CA ASN A 295 -0.40 -12.11 21.06
C ASN A 295 0.41 -12.89 20.01
N ASN A 296 1.22 -12.20 19.20
CA ASN A 296 1.89 -12.80 18.06
C ASN A 296 3.39 -13.05 18.27
N SER A 297 4.02 -12.40 19.26
CA SER A 297 5.47 -12.41 19.43
C SER A 297 5.93 -12.64 20.88
N THR A 298 5.25 -13.52 21.62
CA THR A 298 5.74 -13.94 22.95
C THR A 298 7.01 -14.77 22.78
N HIS A 299 8.12 -14.34 23.38
CA HIS A 299 9.44 -14.97 23.23
C HIS A 299 9.89 -15.66 24.51
N THR A 300 10.57 -16.80 24.34
CA THR A 300 11.27 -17.51 25.42
C THR A 300 12.77 -17.30 25.22
N PRO A 301 13.45 -16.56 26.12
CA PRO A 301 14.88 -16.32 26.05
C PRO A 301 15.71 -17.59 25.90
N THR A 302 16.77 -17.53 25.08
CA THR A 302 17.79 -18.60 24.96
C THR A 302 19.19 -18.05 25.26
N ASP A 303 20.20 -18.92 25.30
CA ASP A 303 21.59 -18.54 25.60
C ASP A 303 22.21 -17.55 24.59
N VAL A 304 21.67 -17.52 23.37
CA VAL A 304 22.09 -16.60 22.31
C VAL A 304 21.39 -15.24 22.38
N ASP A 305 20.48 -15.04 23.34
CA ASP A 305 19.81 -13.75 23.56
C ASP A 305 20.54 -12.90 24.62
N LYS A 306 20.83 -11.66 24.26
CA LYS A 306 21.38 -10.64 25.16
C LYS A 306 20.41 -9.47 25.27
N PHE A 307 19.77 -9.34 26.42
CA PHE A 307 18.85 -8.24 26.73
C PHE A 307 19.58 -7.11 27.42
N ASN A 308 19.35 -5.87 26.99
CA ASN A 308 19.78 -4.74 27.79
C ASN A 308 18.86 -4.59 29.02
N ILE A 309 19.43 -4.69 30.23
CA ILE A 309 18.69 -4.36 31.44
C ILE A 309 18.83 -2.85 31.64
N ARG A 310 17.84 -2.08 31.21
CA ARG A 310 17.73 -0.66 31.58
C ARG A 310 16.55 -0.51 32.54
N SER A 311 16.81 0.19 33.65
CA SER A 311 15.81 0.60 34.64
C SER A 311 14.64 1.29 33.95
N ASN A 312 13.40 0.99 34.40
CA ASN A 312 12.13 1.56 33.95
C ASN A 312 12.29 2.94 33.27
N ASN A 313 12.05 3.01 31.96
CA ASN A 313 11.83 4.31 31.32
C ASN A 313 10.50 4.83 31.86
N THR A 314 10.53 5.99 32.53
CA THR A 314 9.29 6.70 32.90
C THR A 314 8.48 6.98 31.64
N PRO A 315 7.15 6.71 31.64
CA PRO A 315 6.27 7.06 30.54
C PRO A 315 6.46 8.53 30.15
N SER A 316 6.59 8.78 28.85
CA SER A 316 6.63 10.15 28.34
C SER A 316 5.19 10.68 28.25
N ASN A 317 4.89 11.78 28.95
CA ASN A 317 3.58 12.45 28.88
C ASN A 317 3.40 13.25 27.58
N THR A 318 3.78 12.66 26.45
CA THR A 318 3.72 13.31 25.14
C THR A 318 2.27 13.27 24.64
N LYS A 319 1.55 14.39 24.78
CA LYS A 319 0.17 14.53 24.26
C LYS A 319 0.22 14.69 22.74
N LEU A 320 0.17 13.58 22.01
CA LEU A 320 0.00 13.60 20.55
C LEU A 320 -1.49 13.47 20.18
N ASN A 321 -2.34 14.36 20.69
CA ASN A 321 -3.77 14.35 20.34
C ASN A 321 -4.02 15.48 19.35
N HIS A 322 -4.29 15.16 18.09
CA HIS A 322 -4.92 16.12 17.18
C HIS A 322 -6.39 16.19 17.53
N THR A 323 -6.95 17.40 17.56
CA THR A 323 -8.40 17.54 17.72
C THR A 323 -9.09 17.00 16.47
N THR A 324 -10.35 16.58 16.58
CA THR A 324 -11.17 16.23 15.40
C THR A 324 -11.16 17.35 14.36
N SER A 325 -11.15 18.61 14.80
CA SER A 325 -11.04 19.79 13.92
C SER A 325 -9.72 19.83 13.15
N ASP A 326 -8.61 19.41 13.76
CA ASP A 326 -7.30 19.35 13.11
C ASP A 326 -7.24 18.25 12.06
N ILE A 327 -7.87 17.09 12.31
CA ILE A 327 -7.96 16.03 11.32
C ILE A 327 -8.84 16.45 10.15
N ALA A 328 -9.99 17.05 10.43
CA ALA A 328 -10.91 17.51 9.40
C ALA A 328 -10.28 18.58 8.48
N SER A 329 -9.52 19.53 9.04
CA SER A 329 -8.81 20.55 8.25
C SER A 329 -7.64 19.98 7.43
N ARG A 330 -7.13 18.79 7.79
CA ARG A 330 -6.15 18.07 6.97
C ARG A 330 -6.84 17.29 5.85
N LEU A 331 -8.03 16.75 6.09
CA LEU A 331 -8.80 16.01 5.07
C LEU A 331 -9.39 16.92 3.99
N PHE A 332 -9.82 18.14 4.34
CA PHE A 332 -10.51 19.05 3.43
C PHE A 332 -9.90 20.46 3.45
N ASP A 333 -9.87 21.12 2.30
CA ASP A 333 -9.35 22.50 2.17
C ASP A 333 -10.33 23.53 2.73
N SER A 334 -11.62 23.22 2.69
CA SER A 334 -12.65 24.01 3.33
C SER A 334 -13.79 23.14 3.84
N ILE A 335 -14.29 23.51 5.01
CA ILE A 335 -15.45 22.93 5.66
C ILE A 335 -16.48 24.05 5.76
N SER A 336 -17.65 23.89 5.15
CA SER A 336 -18.70 24.89 5.32
C SER A 336 -19.09 24.99 6.81
N PRO A 337 -19.25 26.20 7.36
CA PRO A 337 -19.63 26.41 8.77
C PRO A 337 -20.92 25.72 9.20
N THR A 338 -21.76 25.31 8.23
CA THR A 338 -23.02 24.61 8.44
C THR A 338 -22.85 23.14 8.84
N TYR A 339 -21.67 22.53 8.68
CA TYR A 339 -21.48 21.09 8.91
C TYR A 339 -20.80 20.80 10.25
N ARG A 340 -21.61 20.83 11.33
CA ARG A 340 -21.19 20.34 12.65
C ARG A 340 -21.01 18.82 12.70
N ASP A 341 -21.55 18.08 11.73
CA ASP A 341 -21.53 16.62 11.73
C ASP A 341 -20.13 16.01 11.50
N ILE A 342 -19.18 16.81 11.01
CA ILE A 342 -17.76 16.45 10.93
C ILE A 342 -17.16 16.18 12.32
N ILE A 343 -17.79 16.67 13.40
CA ILE A 343 -17.37 16.40 14.79
C ILE A 343 -17.55 14.92 15.17
N ASN A 344 -18.34 14.17 14.41
CA ASN A 344 -18.49 12.72 14.56
C ASN A 344 -17.56 11.92 13.62
N ILE A 345 -16.71 12.61 12.84
CA ILE A 345 -15.48 12.04 12.27
C ILE A 345 -14.42 11.99 13.34
#